data_AF-A0A7K0XAC1-F1
#
_entry.id   AF-A0A7K0XAC1-F1
#
_cell.length_a   1.000
_cell.length_b   1.000
_cell.length_c   1.000
_cell.angle_alpha   90.00
_cell.angle_beta   90.00
_cell.angle_gamma   90.00
#
_symmetry.space_group_name_H-M   'P 1'
#
loop_
_entity.id
_entity.type
_entity.pdbx_description
1 polymer ?
#
loop_
_entity_poly.entity_id
_entity_poly.type
_entity_poly.pdbx_seq_one_letter_code
_entity_poly.pdbx_strand_id
1 'polypeptide(L)'
;MKSLQDNGLEIWFLTGSQSLYGEETLAQVAQQSQEVVATLNAATHIPIKATWKPVLTTPESIKAICLEASSNPKCVGVIVWMHTFSPAKMWIAGLNALQVPILHLHTQANSALPWET
;
A
#
# COMPACT_ATOMS: atom_id res chain seq x y z
N MET A 1 -17.94 -3.52 16.43
CA MET A 1 -17.43 -2.84 15.21
C MET A 1 -17.08 -1.38 15.47
N LYS A 2 -17.96 -0.55 16.05
CA LYS A 2 -17.64 0.85 16.45
C LYS A 2 -16.31 0.99 17.24
N SER A 3 -16.07 0.05 18.16
CA SER A 3 -14.88 0.04 19.03
C SER A 3 -13.53 -0.05 18.32
N LEU A 4 -13.45 -0.49 17.06
CA LEU A 4 -12.18 -0.57 16.32
C LEU A 4 -11.79 0.77 15.70
N GLN A 5 -12.77 1.57 15.25
CA GLN A 5 -12.53 2.89 14.66
C GLN A 5 -12.24 3.94 15.74
N ASP A 6 -12.91 3.84 16.89
CA ASP A 6 -12.76 4.79 18.00
C ASP A 6 -11.34 4.80 18.62
N ASN A 7 -10.58 3.72 18.43
CA ASN A 7 -9.20 3.60 18.90
C ASN A 7 -8.15 4.24 17.96
N GLY A 8 -8.59 4.81 16.83
CA GLY A 8 -7.69 5.42 15.84
C GLY A 8 -6.74 4.42 15.17
N LEU A 9 -7.14 3.14 15.11
CA LEU A 9 -6.40 2.09 14.44
C LEU A 9 -6.41 2.33 12.92
N GLU A 10 -5.31 1.97 12.26
CA GLU A 10 -5.14 2.15 10.83
C GLU A 10 -4.48 0.94 10.19
N ILE A 11 -4.81 0.71 8.93
CA ILE A 11 -4.11 -0.24 8.05
C ILE A 11 -3.35 0.60 7.03
N TRP A 12 -2.06 0.34 6.82
CA TRP A 12 -1.31 1.10 5.82
C TRP A 12 -1.38 0.45 4.45
N PHE A 13 -1.60 1.25 3.42
CA PHE A 13 -1.62 0.79 2.04
C PHE A 13 -0.31 1.18 1.36
N LEU A 14 0.52 0.18 1.05
CA LEU A 14 1.86 0.31 0.52
C LEU A 14 1.88 -0.08 -0.97
N THR A 15 2.21 0.87 -1.82
CA THR A 15 2.26 0.65 -3.28
C THR A 15 3.71 0.51 -3.74
N GLY A 16 4.04 -0.62 -4.36
CA GLY A 16 5.37 -0.90 -4.90
C GLY A 16 5.54 -0.50 -6.36
N SER A 17 6.68 0.11 -6.68
CA SER A 17 7.13 0.41 -8.04
C SER A 17 8.67 0.42 -8.12
N GLN A 18 9.26 1.04 -9.14
CA GLN A 18 10.70 1.26 -9.29
C GLN A 18 10.97 2.58 -10.02
N SER A 19 12.11 3.21 -9.74
CA SER A 19 12.49 4.50 -10.33
C SER A 19 12.68 4.47 -11.85
N LEU A 20 12.93 3.29 -12.44
CA LEU A 20 13.11 3.11 -13.88
C LEU A 20 11.89 3.53 -14.72
N TYR A 21 10.71 3.67 -14.11
CA TYR A 21 9.48 4.08 -14.80
C TYR A 21 9.33 5.59 -15.03
N GLY A 22 10.19 6.42 -14.43
CA GLY A 22 10.11 7.88 -14.56
C GLY A 22 9.01 8.52 -13.72
N GLU A 23 9.10 9.85 -13.55
CA GLU A 23 8.26 10.60 -12.61
C GLU A 23 6.78 10.62 -13.01
N GLU A 24 6.48 10.74 -14.31
CA GLU A 24 5.11 10.75 -14.82
C GLU A 24 4.37 9.44 -14.48
N THR A 25 5.01 8.30 -14.73
CA THR A 25 4.45 6.99 -14.37
C THR A 25 4.27 6.85 -12.86
N LEU A 26 5.23 7.32 -12.07
CA LEU A 26 5.12 7.27 -10.60
C LEU A 26 3.99 8.16 -10.07
N ALA A 27 3.74 9.31 -10.71
CA ALA A 27 2.59 10.16 -10.40
C ALA A 27 1.28 9.46 -10.73
N GLN A 28 1.19 8.76 -11.87
CA GLN A 28 0.03 7.95 -12.23
C GLN A 28 -0.20 6.81 -11.21
N VAL A 29 0.84 6.08 -10.83
CA VAL A 29 0.77 5.03 -9.80
C VAL A 29 0.30 5.59 -8.46
N ALA A 30 0.77 6.78 -8.08
CA ALA A 30 0.32 7.46 -6.86
C ALA A 30 -1.17 7.81 -6.93
N GLN A 31 -1.64 8.37 -8.05
CA GLN A 31 -3.05 8.69 -8.25
C GLN A 31 -3.92 7.42 -8.17
N GLN A 32 -3.59 6.38 -8.94
CA GLN A 32 -4.37 5.15 -9.02
C GLN A 32 -4.40 4.41 -7.67
N SER A 33 -3.30 4.43 -6.91
CA SER A 33 -3.29 3.85 -5.55
C SER A 33 -4.13 4.64 -4.54
N GLN A 34 -4.19 5.97 -4.66
CA GLN A 34 -5.10 6.77 -3.84
C GLN A 34 -6.58 6.47 -4.16
N GLU A 35 -6.93 6.27 -5.43
CA GLU A 35 -8.28 5.89 -5.86
C GLU A 35 -8.69 4.51 -5.32
N VAL A 36 -7.78 3.53 -5.33
CA VAL A 36 -8.00 2.21 -4.72
C VAL A 36 -8.25 2.35 -3.21
N VAL A 37 -7.43 3.14 -2.51
CA VAL A 37 -7.61 3.39 -1.07
C VAL A 37 -8.94 4.09 -0.78
N ALA A 38 -9.33 5.07 -1.58
CA ALA A 38 -10.63 5.74 -1.46
C ALA A 38 -11.79 4.77 -1.63
N THR A 39 -11.69 3.85 -2.60
CA THR A 39 -12.70 2.81 -2.85
C THR A 39 -12.82 1.85 -1.68
N LEU A 40 -11.69 1.35 -1.16
CA LEU A 40 -11.66 0.52 0.05
C LEU A 40 -12.27 1.26 1.24
N ASN A 41 -11.95 2.54 1.40
CA ASN A 41 -12.48 3.36 2.47
C ASN A 41 -13.96 3.72 2.30
N ALA A 42 -14.54 3.66 1.10
CA ALA A 42 -15.97 3.84 0.90
C ALA A 42 -16.79 2.59 1.30
N ALA A 43 -16.16 1.41 1.37
CA ALA A 43 -16.82 0.17 1.75
C ALA A 43 -17.27 0.20 3.23
N THR A 44 -18.58 0.01 3.45
CA THR A 44 -19.18 0.03 4.80
C THR A 44 -18.85 -1.20 5.64
N HIS A 45 -18.47 -2.30 5.01
CA HIS A 45 -18.17 -3.57 5.66
C HIS A 45 -16.70 -3.68 6.13
N ILE A 46 -15.83 -2.74 5.73
CA ILE A 46 -14.43 -2.70 6.17
C ILE A 46 -14.35 -1.85 7.45
N PRO A 47 -14.05 -2.46 8.61
CA PRO A 47 -14.17 -1.77 9.89
C PRO A 47 -13.03 -0.78 10.17
N ILE A 48 -11.88 -0.89 9.50
CA ILE A 48 -10.72 -0.02 9.72
C ILE A 48 -10.34 0.65 8.40
N LYS A 49 -10.08 1.96 8.41
CA LYS A 49 -9.69 2.69 7.21
C LYS A 49 -8.25 2.39 6.83
N ALA A 50 -8.01 2.34 5.53
CA ALA A 50 -6.68 2.26 4.96
C ALA A 50 -6.07 3.68 4.84
N THR A 51 -4.85 3.86 5.32
CA THR A 51 -4.04 5.07 5.16
C THR A 51 -3.08 4.86 4.01
N TRP A 52 -3.22 5.65 2.94
CA TRP A 52 -2.28 5.63 1.81
C TRP A 52 -0.89 6.12 2.24
N LYS A 53 0.17 5.44 1.78
CA LYS A 53 1.56 5.87 1.93
C LYS A 53 2.20 6.14 0.57
N PRO A 54 3.20 7.04 0.48
CA PRO A 54 3.91 7.32 -0.77
C PRO A 54 4.44 6.06 -1.47
N VAL A 55 4.49 6.10 -2.80
CA VAL A 55 4.95 4.98 -3.64
C VAL A 55 6.39 4.61 -3.28
N LEU A 56 6.62 3.32 -3.07
CA LEU A 56 7.91 2.78 -2.63
C LEU A 56 8.70 2.30 -3.85
N THR A 57 9.88 2.86 -4.05
CA THR A 57 10.73 2.58 -5.22
C THR A 57 12.15 2.13 -4.88
N THR A 58 12.52 2.14 -3.59
CA THR A 58 13.88 1.80 -3.14
C THR A 58 13.88 0.84 -1.94
N PRO A 59 14.90 -0.02 -1.77
CA PRO A 59 15.03 -0.88 -0.59
C PRO A 59 14.99 -0.10 0.73
N GLU A 60 15.58 1.10 0.77
CA GLU A 60 15.69 1.93 1.97
C GLU A 60 14.33 2.48 2.39
N SER A 61 13.54 2.99 1.43
CA SER A 61 12.19 3.50 1.70
C SER A 61 11.25 2.37 2.13
N ILE A 62 11.33 1.19 1.50
CA ILE A 62 10.57 0.00 1.88
C ILE A 62 10.94 -0.44 3.30
N LYS A 63 12.24 -0.52 3.63
CA LYS A 63 12.68 -0.90 4.97
C LYS A 63 12.21 0.12 6.01
N ALA A 64 12.32 1.41 5.73
CA ALA A 64 11.92 2.47 6.64
C ALA A 64 10.43 2.40 6.97
N ILE A 65 9.57 2.27 5.96
CA ILE A 65 8.12 2.20 6.18
C ILE A 65 7.71 0.92 6.92
N CYS A 66 8.38 -0.21 6.69
CA CYS A 66 8.12 -1.44 7.43
C CYS A 66 8.49 -1.31 8.92
N LEU A 67 9.60 -0.62 9.24
CA LEU A 67 9.98 -0.31 10.62
C LEU A 67 9.01 0.68 11.28
N GLU A 68 8.58 1.70 10.55
CA GLU A 68 7.59 2.68 11.03
C GLU A 68 6.24 2.00 11.32
N ALA A 69 5.77 1.14 10.41
CA ALA A 69 4.54 0.36 10.60
C ALA A 69 4.63 -0.54 11.83
N SER A 70 5.79 -1.16 12.06
CA SER A 70 6.03 -2.08 13.18
C SER A 70 6.14 -1.38 14.54
N SER A 71 6.51 -0.10 14.55
CA SER A 71 6.69 0.68 15.78
C SER A 71 5.50 1.58 16.12
N ASN A 72 4.57 1.77 15.18
CA ASN A 72 3.38 2.56 15.39
C ASN A 72 2.27 1.72 16.06
N PRO A 73 1.87 2.02 17.32
CA PRO A 73 0.86 1.26 18.04
C PRO A 73 -0.55 1.34 17.42
N LYS A 74 -0.79 2.26 16.48
CA LYS A 74 -2.04 2.39 15.74
C LYS A 74 -2.06 1.59 14.44
N CYS A 75 -0.89 1.25 13.88
CA CYS A 75 -0.79 0.47 12.65
C CYS A 75 -1.00 -1.01 12.97
N VAL A 76 -2.17 -1.54 12.63
CA VAL A 76 -2.54 -2.93 12.94
C VAL A 76 -2.24 -3.91 11.82
N GLY A 77 -1.74 -3.42 10.69
CA GLY A 77 -1.39 -4.24 9.53
C GLY A 77 -1.08 -3.40 8.31
N VAL A 78 -0.50 -4.04 7.30
CA VAL A 78 -0.23 -3.44 6.00
C VAL A 78 -0.90 -4.21 4.88
N ILE A 79 -1.43 -3.48 3.92
CA ILE A 79 -1.83 -3.99 2.61
C ILE A 79 -0.73 -3.61 1.63
N VAL A 80 -0.20 -4.57 0.89
CA VAL A 80 0.77 -4.33 -0.17
C VAL A 80 0.14 -4.56 -1.53
N TRP A 81 0.42 -3.67 -2.47
CA TRP A 81 0.03 -3.82 -3.88
C TRP A 81 1.19 -3.45 -4.80
N MET A 82 1.56 -4.37 -5.68
CA MET A 82 2.58 -4.16 -6.69
C MET A 82 1.91 -3.65 -7.96
N HIS A 83 1.75 -2.33 -8.07
CA HIS A 83 1.05 -1.70 -9.20
C HIS A 83 1.83 -1.88 -10.51
N THR A 84 3.15 -1.75 -10.44
CA THR A 84 4.07 -2.07 -11.52
C THR A 84 4.99 -3.20 -11.06
N PHE A 85 5.88 -3.65 -11.93
CA PHE A 85 6.96 -4.54 -11.48
C PHE A 85 7.84 -3.80 -10.48
N SER A 86 7.88 -4.30 -9.25
CA SER A 86 8.75 -3.84 -8.16
C SER A 86 9.66 -5.01 -7.78
N PRO A 87 10.96 -4.98 -8.14
CA PRO A 87 11.88 -6.09 -7.85
C PRO A 87 11.81 -6.58 -6.39
N ALA A 88 11.40 -7.83 -6.20
CA ALA A 88 11.14 -8.39 -4.86
C ALA A 88 12.36 -8.37 -3.93
N LYS A 89 13.59 -8.36 -4.48
CA LYS A 89 14.83 -8.21 -3.69
C LYS A 89 14.85 -6.93 -2.86
N MET A 90 14.23 -5.85 -3.32
CA MET A 90 14.14 -4.59 -2.57
C MET A 90 13.29 -4.73 -1.29
N TRP A 91 12.36 -5.68 -1.29
CA TRP A 91 11.42 -5.88 -0.18
C TRP A 91 11.96 -6.79 0.92
N ILE A 92 13.00 -7.59 0.65
CA ILE A 92 13.51 -8.61 1.60
C ILE A 92 13.80 -8.01 2.98
N ALA A 93 14.57 -6.92 3.04
CA ALA A 93 14.95 -6.32 4.31
C ALA A 93 13.77 -5.70 5.06
N GLY A 94 12.81 -5.11 4.35
CA GLY A 94 11.60 -4.54 4.95
C GLY A 94 10.66 -5.63 5.47
N LEU A 95 10.38 -6.65 4.67
CA LEU A 95 9.52 -7.77 5.06
C LEU A 95 10.08 -8.58 6.23
N ASN A 96 11.40 -8.78 6.28
CA ASN A 96 12.06 -9.42 7.43
C ASN A 96 11.92 -8.60 8.73
N ALA A 97 11.83 -7.28 8.62
CA ALA A 97 11.72 -6.38 9.77
C ALA A 97 10.25 -6.11 10.18
N LEU A 98 9.28 -6.41 9.32
CA LEU A 98 7.87 -6.12 9.53
C LEU A 98 7.28 -7.00 10.64
N GLN A 99 6.75 -6.38 11.69
CA GLN A 99 6.15 -7.04 12.86
C GLN A 99 4.63 -6.88 12.96
N VAL A 100 3.99 -6.39 11.89
CA VAL A 100 2.54 -6.32 11.76
C VAL A 100 2.05 -7.24 10.64
N PRO A 101 0.80 -7.75 10.69
CA PRO A 101 0.26 -8.60 9.64
C PRO A 101 0.32 -7.96 8.25
N ILE A 102 0.55 -8.79 7.23
CA ILE A 102 0.60 -8.39 5.82
C ILE A 102 -0.53 -9.04 5.03
N LEU A 103 -1.17 -8.26 4.18
CA LEU A 103 -2.08 -8.72 3.13
C LEU A 103 -1.51 -8.28 1.78
N HIS A 104 -1.29 -9.23 0.86
CA HIS A 104 -0.95 -8.91 -0.53
C HIS A 104 -2.24 -8.81 -1.36
N LEU A 105 -2.63 -7.59 -1.72
CA LEU A 105 -3.81 -7.34 -2.53
C LEU A 105 -3.43 -7.44 -4.01
N HIS A 106 -3.71 -8.60 -4.61
CA HIS A 106 -3.46 -8.82 -6.02
C HIS A 106 -4.61 -8.26 -6.87
N THR A 107 -4.46 -7.01 -7.33
CA THR A 107 -5.50 -6.26 -8.05
C THR A 107 -4.92 -5.40 -9.17
N GLN A 108 -5.79 -4.68 -9.89
CA GLN A 108 -5.47 -3.74 -10.95
C GLN A 108 -6.33 -2.47 -10.80
N ALA A 109 -5.83 -1.31 -11.24
CA ALA A 109 -6.58 -0.05 -11.22
C ALA A 109 -7.86 -0.13 -12.06
N ASN A 110 -7.77 -0.73 -13.24
CA ASN A 110 -8.91 -0.90 -14.15
C ASN A 110 -9.53 -2.29 -14.02
N SER A 111 -10.86 -2.35 -13.99
CA SER A 111 -11.61 -3.62 -14.01
C SER A 111 -11.62 -4.28 -15.39
N ALA A 112 -11.58 -3.49 -16.46
CA ALA A 112 -11.60 -3.98 -17.84
C ALA A 112 -10.34 -3.49 -18.58
N LEU A 113 -9.96 -4.24 -19.62
CA LEU A 113 -8.85 -3.86 -20.49
C LEU A 113 -9.35 -2.85 -21.54
N PRO A 114 -8.66 -1.72 -21.75
CA PRO A 114 -9.04 -0.73 -22.74
C PRO A 114 -8.55 -1.17 -24.14
N TRP A 115 -9.33 -1.98 -24.86
CA TRP A 115 -8.90 -2.54 -26.16
C TRP A 115 -8.76 -1.52 -27.29
N GLU A 116 -9.45 -0.37 -27.19
CA GLU A 116 -9.53 0.66 -28.23
C GLU A 116 -8.44 1.73 -28.14
N THR A 117 -7.62 1.73 -27.07
CA THR A 117 -6.57 2.71 -26.79
C THR A 117 -5.30 2.04 -26.33
#